data_AF-A0A662TE08-F1
#
_entry.id   AF-A0A662TE08-F1
#
_cell.length_a   1.000
_cell.length_b   1.000
_cell.length_c   1.000
_cell.angle_alpha   90.00
_cell.angle_beta   90.00
_cell.angle_gamma   90.00
#
_symmetry.space_group_name_H-M   'P 1'
#
loop_
_entity.id
_entity.type
_entity.pdbx_description
1 polymer ?
#
loop_
_entity_poly.entity_id
_entity_poly.type
_entity_poly.pdbx_seq_one_letter_code
_entity_poly.pdbx_strand_id
1 'polypeptide(L)'
;MVAAIPPLQPEQIVNFLYTIYYFLRDAIIFILQTTVFKEYPDYAFTYGDAITFLVSITAVYLILEFITAAKKFIKVILILGWFLLFVTIAISLAG
;
A
#
# COMPACT_ATOMS: atom_id res chain seq x y z
N MET A 1 -7.03 32.36 -20.08
CA MET A 1 -7.88 31.16 -20.12
C MET A 1 -7.27 30.16 -19.16
N VAL A 2 -7.90 29.91 -18.01
CA VAL A 2 -7.41 28.88 -17.06
C VAL A 2 -7.70 27.53 -17.68
N ALA A 3 -6.66 26.77 -18.04
CA ALA A 3 -6.85 25.42 -18.56
C ALA A 3 -7.51 24.56 -17.48
N ALA A 4 -8.75 24.15 -17.72
CA ALA A 4 -9.42 23.17 -16.86
C ALA A 4 -8.59 21.89 -16.88
N ILE A 5 -8.19 21.39 -15.71
CA ILE A 5 -7.49 20.11 -15.61
C ILE A 5 -8.47 19.04 -16.12
N PRO A 6 -8.13 18.30 -17.19
CA PRO A 6 -9.01 17.28 -17.73
C PRO A 6 -9.26 16.20 -16.66
N PRO A 7 -10.48 15.64 -16.60
CA PRO A 7 -10.81 14.62 -15.61
C PRO A 7 -9.91 13.39 -15.81
N LEU A 8 -9.41 12.84 -14.69
CA LEU A 8 -8.55 11.65 -14.71
C LEU A 8 -9.30 10.49 -15.33
N GLN A 9 -8.82 10.04 -16.49
CA GLN A 9 -9.39 8.90 -17.20
C GLN A 9 -8.82 7.59 -16.63
N PRO A 10 -9.59 6.49 -16.65
CA PRO A 10 -9.11 5.18 -16.19
C PRO A 10 -7.79 4.75 -16.85
N GLU A 11 -7.60 5.07 -18.11
CA GLU A 11 -6.39 4.74 -18.87
C GLU A 11 -5.15 5.43 -18.30
N GLN A 12 -5.29 6.66 -17.78
CA GLN A 12 -4.18 7.39 -17.19
C GLN A 12 -3.71 6.73 -15.88
N ILE A 13 -4.65 6.23 -15.08
CA ILE A 13 -4.35 5.49 -13.86
C ILE A 13 -3.64 4.18 -14.20
N VAL A 14 -4.17 3.44 -15.16
CA VAL A 14 -3.59 2.17 -15.62
C VAL A 14 -2.17 2.38 -16.17
N ASN A 15 -1.98 3.39 -17.01
CA ASN A 15 -0.66 3.72 -17.56
C ASN A 15 0.34 4.12 -16.47
N PHE A 16 -0.10 4.88 -15.47
CA PHE A 16 0.74 5.26 -14.34
C PHE A 16 1.18 4.03 -13.54
N LEU A 17 0.25 3.12 -13.23
CA LEU A 17 0.57 1.87 -12.54
C LEU A 17 1.51 0.98 -13.34
N TYR A 18 1.28 0.85 -14.66
CA TYR A 18 2.21 0.14 -15.55
C TYR A 18 3.60 0.75 -15.53
N THR A 19 3.69 2.08 -15.59
CA THR A 19 4.98 2.80 -15.57
C THR A 19 5.76 2.47 -14.30
N ILE A 20 5.10 2.50 -13.14
CA ILE A 20 5.74 2.15 -11.86
C ILE A 20 6.18 0.69 -11.86
N TYR A 21 5.31 -0.22 -12.31
CA TYR A 21 5.59 -1.65 -12.33
C TYR A 21 6.82 -1.97 -13.18
N TYR A 22 6.86 -1.48 -14.42
CA TYR A 22 7.98 -1.73 -15.33
C TYR A 22 9.26 -1.03 -14.87
N PHE A 23 9.15 0.19 -14.32
CA PHE A 23 10.32 0.86 -13.75
C PHE A 23 10.94 0.05 -12.59
N LEU A 24 10.10 -0.44 -11.67
CA LEU A 24 10.54 -1.29 -10.56
C LEU A 24 11.13 -2.61 -11.08
N ARG A 25 10.50 -3.21 -12.08
CA ARG A 25 10.98 -4.43 -12.75
C ARG A 25 12.36 -4.26 -13.32
N ASP A 26 12.56 -3.25 -14.14
CA ASP A 26 13.83 -3.02 -14.82
C ASP A 26 14.93 -2.65 -13.82
N ALA A 27 14.60 -1.92 -12.75
CA ALA A 27 15.53 -1.66 -11.65
C ALA A 27 15.96 -2.94 -10.93
N ILE A 28 15.02 -3.84 -10.63
CA ILE A 28 15.32 -5.14 -10.00
C ILE A 28 16.17 -6.01 -10.94
N ILE A 29 15.78 -6.11 -12.21
CA ILE A 29 16.54 -6.86 -13.22
C ILE A 29 17.97 -6.32 -13.33
N PHE A 30 18.14 -5.00 -13.39
CA PHE A 30 19.45 -4.37 -13.46
C PHE A 30 20.32 -4.71 -12.25
N ILE A 31 19.76 -4.65 -11.04
CA ILE A 31 20.47 -5.04 -9.81
C ILE A 31 20.88 -6.51 -9.89
N LEU A 32 19.96 -7.39 -10.28
CA LEU A 32 20.21 -8.82 -10.39
C LEU A 32 21.29 -9.15 -11.43
N GLN A 33 21.26 -8.50 -12.60
CA GLN A 33 22.26 -8.65 -13.65
C GLN A 33 23.65 -8.19 -13.21
N THR A 34 23.72 -7.10 -12.44
CA THR A 34 25.01 -6.52 -12.02
C THR A 34 25.60 -7.20 -10.78
N THR A 35 24.80 -7.94 -10.02
CA THR A 35 25.19 -8.56 -8.75
C THR A 35 25.11 -10.09 -8.78
N VAL A 36 23.90 -10.65 -8.62
CA VAL A 36 23.65 -12.07 -8.37
C VAL A 36 23.86 -12.94 -9.62
N PHE A 37 23.38 -12.47 -10.76
CA PHE A 37 23.38 -13.22 -12.02
C PHE A 37 24.39 -12.66 -13.02
N LYS A 38 25.49 -12.07 -12.54
CA LYS A 38 26.53 -11.48 -13.39
C LYS A 38 27.09 -12.46 -14.43
N GLU A 39 27.24 -13.74 -14.05
CA GLU A 39 27.76 -14.79 -14.94
C GLU A 39 26.68 -15.38 -15.87
N TYR A 40 25.40 -15.26 -15.51
CA TYR A 40 24.26 -15.81 -16.24
C TYR A 40 23.09 -14.82 -16.29
N PRO A 41 23.24 -13.69 -16.99
CA PRO A 41 22.32 -12.55 -16.92
C PRO A 41 20.90 -12.86 -17.41
N ASP A 42 20.72 -13.93 -18.18
CA ASP A 42 19.41 -14.35 -18.67
C ASP A 42 18.45 -14.74 -17.53
N TYR A 43 18.98 -15.31 -16.43
CA TYR A 43 18.16 -15.66 -15.27
C TYR A 43 17.62 -14.43 -14.54
N ALA A 44 18.29 -13.28 -14.67
CA ALA A 44 17.84 -12.04 -14.02
C ALA A 44 16.47 -11.58 -14.53
N PHE A 45 16.10 -11.89 -15.77
CA PHE A 45 14.76 -11.57 -16.29
C PHE A 45 13.70 -12.42 -15.60
N THR A 46 13.90 -13.74 -15.54
CA THR A 46 12.92 -14.67 -14.93
C THR A 46 12.75 -14.40 -13.44
N TYR A 47 13.84 -14.23 -12.70
CA TYR A 47 13.76 -13.95 -11.27
C TYR A 47 13.35 -12.50 -10.99
N GLY A 48 13.72 -11.56 -11.86
CA GLY A 48 13.28 -10.17 -11.78
C GLY A 48 11.76 -10.05 -11.85
N ASP A 49 11.12 -10.71 -12.82
CA ASP A 49 9.65 -10.74 -12.96
C ASP A 49 8.97 -11.25 -11.68
N ALA A 50 9.46 -12.38 -11.15
CA ALA A 50 8.93 -12.98 -9.94
C ALA A 50 9.11 -12.06 -8.72
N ILE A 51 10.28 -11.44 -8.56
CA ILE A 51 10.58 -10.54 -7.44
C ILE A 51 9.73 -9.27 -7.54
N THR A 52 9.59 -8.67 -8.72
CA THR A 52 8.72 -7.49 -8.90
C THR A 52 7.29 -7.80 -8.53
N PHE A 53 6.77 -8.95 -8.93
CA PHE A 53 5.43 -9.39 -8.54
C PHE A 53 5.30 -9.54 -7.02
N LEU A 54 6.27 -10.20 -6.37
CA LEU A 54 6.28 -10.35 -4.92
C LEU A 54 6.33 -9.00 -4.21
N VAL A 55 7.22 -8.09 -4.62
CA VAL A 55 7.32 -6.74 -4.06
C VAL A 55 6.01 -5.97 -4.23
N SER A 56 5.36 -6.08 -5.39
CA SER A 56 4.07 -5.43 -5.64
C SER A 56 2.99 -5.91 -4.67
N ILE A 57 2.89 -7.22 -4.46
CA ILE A 57 1.95 -7.80 -3.49
C ILE A 57 2.33 -7.41 -2.06
N THR A 58 3.62 -7.40 -1.71
CA THR A 58 4.08 -6.93 -0.40
C THR A 58 3.68 -5.48 -0.16
N ALA A 59 3.79 -4.60 -1.15
CA ALA A 59 3.35 -3.21 -1.02
C ALA A 59 1.85 -3.11 -0.72
N VAL A 60 1.02 -3.88 -1.43
CA VAL A 60 -0.43 -3.96 -1.15
C VAL A 60 -0.70 -4.49 0.26
N TYR A 61 0.02 -5.53 0.68
CA TYR A 61 -0.08 -6.09 2.02
C TYR A 61 0.23 -5.05 3.10
N LEU A 62 1.31 -4.27 2.96
CA LEU A 62 1.69 -3.24 3.92
C LEU A 62 0.64 -2.13 4.04
N ILE A 63 0.02 -1.73 2.92
CA ILE A 63 -1.08 -0.74 2.93
C ILE A 63 -2.27 -1.28 3.72
N LEU A 64 -2.66 -2.54 3.48
CA LEU A 64 -3.75 -3.18 4.21
C LEU A 64 -3.45 -3.35 5.70
N GLU A 65 -2.21 -3.72 6.04
CA GLU A 65 -1.76 -3.83 7.42
C GLU A 65 -1.84 -2.48 8.15
N PHE A 66 -1.41 -1.40 7.50
CA PHE A 66 -1.52 -0.04 8.04
C PHE A 66 -2.97 0.36 8.33
N ILE A 67 -3.88 0.11 7.39
CA ILE A 67 -5.32 0.36 7.58
C ILE A 67 -5.87 -0.46 8.75
N THR A 68 -5.45 -1.73 8.86
CA THR A 68 -5.89 -2.64 9.93
C THR A 68 -5.38 -2.16 11.30
N ALA A 69 -4.14 -1.72 11.38
CA ALA A 69 -3.56 -1.16 12.59
C ALA A 69 -4.31 0.11 13.04
N ALA A 70 -4.58 1.04 12.11
CA ALA A 70 -5.37 2.24 12.39
C ALA A 70 -6.78 1.89 12.87
N LYS A 71 -7.45 0.92 12.24
CA LYS A 71 -8.78 0.44 12.65
C LYS A 71 -8.77 -0.11 14.08
N LYS A 72 -7.72 -0.85 14.46
CA LYS A 72 -7.58 -1.39 15.83
C LYS A 72 -7.47 -0.26 16.86
N PHE A 73 -6.70 0.77 16.57
CA PHE A 73 -6.57 1.95 17.44
C PHE A 73 -7.90 2.70 17.59
N ILE A 74 -8.57 3.01 16.49
CA ILE A 74 -9.87 3.69 16.49
C ILE A 74 -10.91 2.88 17.28
N LYS A 75 -10.92 1.55 17.12
CA LYS A 75 -11.83 0.67 17.86
C LYS A 75 -11.66 0.80 19.37
N VAL A 76 -10.43 0.89 19.87
CA VAL A 76 -10.16 1.08 21.31
C VAL A 76 -10.69 2.42 21.80
N ILE A 77 -10.43 3.50 21.06
CA ILE A 77 -10.94 4.85 21.40
C ILE A 77 -12.46 4.85 21.45
N LEU A 78 -13.13 4.25 20.46
CA LEU A 78 -14.58 4.18 20.41
C LEU A 78 -15.17 3.44 21.62
N ILE A 79 -14.59 2.29 22.00
CA ILE A 79 -15.05 1.54 23.18
C ILE A 79 -14.90 2.38 24.44
N LEU A 80 -13.76 3.04 24.63
CA LEU A 80 -13.52 3.91 25.78
C LEU A 80 -14.51 5.09 25.82
N GLY A 81 -14.73 5.75 24.69
CA GLY A 81 -15.67 6.86 24.59
C GLY A 81 -17.09 6.45 24.97
N TRP A 82 -17.57 5.32 24.43
CA TRP A 82 -18.88 4.78 24.79
C TRP A 82 -18.96 4.34 26.25
N PHE A 83 -17.94 3.67 26.78
CA PHE A 83 -17.90 3.24 28.16
C PHE A 83 -18.01 4.43 29.13
N LEU A 84 -17.19 5.47 28.93
CA LEU A 84 -17.22 6.69 29.74
C LEU A 84 -18.57 7.40 29.68
N LEU A 85 -19.19 7.44 28.48
CA LEU A 85 -20.52 8.01 28.30
C LEU A 85 -21.56 7.25 29.14
N PHE A 86 -21.59 5.91 29.07
CA PHE A 86 -22.53 5.11 29.86
C PHE A 86 -22.31 5.24 31.36
N VAL A 87 -21.05 5.27 31.81
CA VAL A 87 -20.70 5.50 33.22
C VAL A 87 -21.24 6.85 33.69
N THR A 88 -21.07 7.90 32.90
CA THR A 88 -21.55 9.25 33.22
C THR A 88 -23.08 9.30 33.34
N ILE A 89 -23.79 8.67 32.41
CA ILE A 89 -25.25 8.58 32.45
C ILE A 89 -25.72 7.82 33.70
N ALA A 90 -25.08 6.69 34.02
CA ALA A 90 -25.44 5.89 35.19
C ALA A 90 -25.24 6.66 36.51
N ILE A 91 -24.13 7.38 36.63
CA ILE A 91 -23.87 8.24 37.81
C ILE A 91 -24.93 9.34 37.91
N SER A 92 -25.26 10.00 36.79
CA SER A 92 -26.26 11.07 36.78
C SER A 92 -27.70 10.62 37.10
N LEU A 93 -28.01 9.34 36.94
CA LEU A 93 -29.32 8.76 37.26
C LEU A 93 -29.41 8.23 38.70
N ALA A 94 -28.26 7.90 39.30
CA ALA A 94 -28.17 7.32 40.64
C ALA A 94 -27.95 8.36 41.75
N GLY A 95 -27.55 9.59 41.39
CA GLY A 95 -27.49 10.76 42.27
C GLY A 95 -28.68 11.67 42.08
#